data_AF-A0A831T5N0-F1
#
_entry.id   AF-A0A831T5N0-F1
#
_cell.length_a   1.000
_cell.length_b   1.000
_cell.length_c   1.000
_cell.angle_alpha   90.00
_cell.angle_beta   90.00
_cell.angle_gamma   90.00
#
_symmetry.space_group_name_H-M   'P 1'
#
loop_
_entity.id
_entity.type
_entity.pdbx_description
1 polymer ?
#
loop_
_entity_poly.entity_id
_entity_poly.type
_entity_poly.pdbx_seq_one_letter_code
_entity_poly.pdbx_strand_id
1 'polypeptide(L)' 'MQRWLTIAVPALLLFIAVPVAAEDQAKEGGWVRLFNGKDLTGWKVHPSGTGNWKVEDGAIMGSG' A
#
# COMPACT_ATOMS: atom_id res chain seq x y z
N MET A 1 -56.73 8.42 -8.82
CA MET A 1 -56.32 7.93 -10.16
C MET A 1 -55.04 8.70 -10.49
N GLN A 2 -53.81 8.17 -10.56
CA GLN A 2 -53.27 6.86 -10.93
C GLN A 2 -51.95 6.63 -10.17
N ARG A 3 -51.76 5.42 -9.62
CA ARG A 3 -50.55 4.95 -8.93
C ARG A 3 -49.38 4.76 -9.91
N TRP A 4 -48.29 5.48 -9.75
CA TRP A 4 -47.02 5.23 -10.47
C TRP A 4 -45.92 5.04 -9.43
N LEU A 5 -46.00 3.91 -8.72
CA LEU A 5 -44.88 3.27 -8.03
C LEU A 5 -44.05 2.51 -9.07
N THR A 6 -42.76 2.33 -8.77
CA THR A 6 -41.80 1.38 -9.37
C THR A 6 -41.25 1.65 -10.78
N ILE A 7 -40.41 2.67 -10.96
CA ILE A 7 -39.26 2.56 -11.89
C ILE A 7 -38.04 3.28 -11.28
N ALA A 8 -36.93 2.53 -11.18
CA ALA A 8 -35.53 2.98 -11.04
C ALA A 8 -34.96 3.35 -9.64
N VAL A 9 -35.08 2.43 -8.69
CA VAL A 9 -33.89 2.00 -7.90
C VAL A 9 -33.00 1.25 -8.92
N PRO A 10 -31.84 1.77 -9.39
CA PRO A 10 -30.64 1.93 -8.57
C PRO A 10 -29.67 3.05 -9.08
N ALA A 11 -29.55 4.16 -8.36
CA ALA A 11 -28.51 5.17 -8.64
C ALA A 11 -27.79 5.59 -7.36
N LEU A 12 -27.72 4.70 -6.36
CA LEU A 12 -26.86 4.89 -5.20
C LEU A 12 -25.48 4.33 -5.54
N LEU A 13 -24.77 5.17 -6.30
CA LEU A 13 -23.32 5.32 -6.37
C LEU A 13 -22.54 4.21 -5.65
N LEU A 14 -21.96 3.33 -6.47
CA LEU A 14 -20.77 2.55 -6.16
C LEU A 14 -19.76 3.49 -5.48
N PHE A 15 -19.68 3.45 -4.15
CA PHE A 15 -18.53 3.95 -3.42
C PHE A 15 -17.40 2.98 -3.77
N ILE A 16 -16.69 3.31 -4.85
CA ILE A 16 -15.42 2.69 -5.19
C ILE A 16 -14.57 2.87 -3.94
N ALA A 17 -14.33 1.77 -3.22
CA ALA A 17 -13.37 1.74 -2.14
C ALA A 17 -12.00 1.98 -2.78
N VAL A 18 -11.64 3.25 -2.93
CA VAL A 18 -10.28 3.64 -3.27
C VAL A 18 -9.43 3.14 -2.12
N PRO A 19 -8.55 2.14 -2.32
CA PRO A 19 -7.59 1.82 -1.29
C PRO A 19 -6.74 3.08 -1.16
N VAL A 20 -6.84 3.75 -0.03
CA VAL A 20 -5.88 4.78 0.36
C VAL A 20 -4.53 4.06 0.47
N ALA A 21 -3.81 4.02 -0.64
CA ALA A 21 -2.40 3.72 -0.63
C ALA A 21 -1.76 4.83 0.19
N ALA A 22 -1.15 4.46 1.32
CA ALA A 22 -0.54 5.42 2.24
C ALA A 22 0.43 6.34 1.48
N GLU A 23 0.00 7.57 1.23
CA GLU A 23 0.85 8.60 0.64
C GLU A 23 1.91 9.00 1.66
N ASP A 24 3.17 8.77 1.31
CA ASP A 24 4.32 9.10 2.14
C ASP A 24 4.58 10.61 2.07
N GLN A 25 3.80 11.37 2.82
CA GLN A 25 3.96 12.81 2.97
C GLN A 25 5.18 13.09 3.85
N ALA A 26 6.37 13.09 3.25
CA ALA A 26 7.61 13.49 3.92
C ALA A 26 7.53 14.99 4.26
N LYS A 27 7.22 15.31 5.52
CA LYS A 27 7.20 16.70 6.01
C LYS A 27 8.63 17.20 6.23
N GLU A 28 8.91 18.42 5.79
CA GLU A 28 10.21 19.09 5.99
C GLU A 28 10.55 19.17 7.48
N GLY A 29 11.65 18.50 7.88
CA GLY A 29 12.07 18.33 9.27
C GLY A 29 11.62 17.03 9.95
N GLY A 30 10.99 16.11 9.21
CA GLY A 30 10.47 14.84 9.71
C GLY A 30 11.34 13.62 9.43
N TRP A 31 10.87 12.47 9.92
CA TRP A 31 11.44 11.15 9.63
C TRP A 31 11.44 10.88 8.12
N VAL A 32 12.55 10.33 7.61
CA VAL A 32 12.67 9.91 6.22
C VAL A 32 12.47 8.42 6.12
N ARG A 33 11.58 8.01 5.22
CA ARG A 33 11.36 6.60 4.90
C ARG A 33 12.53 6.07 4.07
N LEU A 34 13.29 5.13 4.63
CA LEU A 34 14.42 4.48 3.95
C LEU A 34 14.03 3.22 3.19
N PHE A 35 12.98 2.54 3.62
CA PHE A 35 12.48 1.33 2.97
C PHE A 35 11.16 1.62 2.27
N ASN A 36 11.09 1.27 0.98
CA ASN A 36 9.94 1.57 0.14
C ASN A 36 8.73 0.62 0.36
N GLY A 37 8.87 -0.41 1.21
CA GLY A 37 7.80 -1.39 1.50
C GLY A 37 7.61 -2.45 0.42
N LYS A 38 8.45 -2.49 -0.61
CA LYS A 38 8.24 -3.32 -1.81
C LYS A 38 9.44 -4.20 -2.12
N ASP A 39 10.64 -3.67 -2.04
CA ASP A 39 11.86 -4.34 -2.48
C ASP A 39 13.12 -3.76 -1.83
N LEU A 40 14.26 -4.38 -2.13
CA LEU A 40 15.57 -3.99 -1.59
C LEU A 40 16.26 -2.91 -2.45
N THR A 41 15.53 -2.11 -3.22
CA THR A 41 16.13 -1.02 -4.01
C THR A 41 16.86 -0.05 -3.10
N GLY A 42 18.16 0.19 -3.39
CA GLY A 42 19.04 1.02 -2.56
C GLY A 42 19.72 0.29 -1.41
N TRP A 43 19.39 -0.99 -1.18
CA TRP A 43 20.01 -1.82 -0.15
C TRP A 43 21.06 -2.75 -0.77
N LYS A 44 22.12 -3.05 -0.01
CA LYS A 44 23.20 -3.95 -0.43
C LYS A 44 23.53 -4.91 0.70
N VAL A 45 23.77 -6.17 0.36
CA VAL A 45 24.30 -7.15 1.31
C VAL A 45 25.79 -6.86 1.52
N HIS A 46 26.24 -6.92 2.77
CA HIS A 46 27.65 -6.80 3.08
C HIS A 46 28.45 -7.91 2.37
N PRO A 47 29.68 -7.67 1.88
CA PRO A 47 30.43 -8.68 1.12
C PRO A 47 30.68 -10.01 1.85
N SER A 48 30.75 -9.98 3.18
CA SER A 48 30.88 -11.17 4.04
C SER A 48 29.55 -11.69 4.58
N GLY A 49 28.43 -11.12 4.13
CA GLY A 49 27.09 -11.48 4.60
C GLY A 49 26.64 -12.80 3.98
N THR A 50 26.30 -13.77 4.83
CA THR A 50 25.71 -15.05 4.43
C THR A 50 24.19 -15.09 4.57
N GLY A 51 23.59 -14.02 5.10
CA GLY A 51 22.15 -13.94 5.31
C GLY A 51 21.37 -13.90 4.01
N ASN A 52 20.27 -14.64 3.96
CA ASN A 52 19.30 -14.59 2.88
C ASN A 52 18.27 -13.49 3.19
N TRP A 53 18.25 -12.44 2.37
CA TRP A 53 17.40 -11.27 2.53
C TRP A 53 16.33 -11.24 1.43
N LYS A 54 15.07 -11.09 1.84
CA LYS A 54 13.92 -10.97 0.94
C LYS A 54 12.89 -10.00 1.51
N VAL A 55 11.95 -9.56 0.69
CA VAL A 55 10.79 -8.79 1.16
C VAL A 55 9.57 -9.68 1.12
N GLU A 56 8.91 -9.86 2.27
CA GLU A 56 7.65 -10.61 2.41
C GLU A 56 6.67 -9.77 3.23
N ASP A 57 5.41 -9.72 2.78
CA ASP A 57 4.33 -8.96 3.43
C ASP A 57 4.66 -7.50 3.73
N GLY A 58 5.46 -6.87 2.87
CA GLY A 58 5.87 -5.48 3.01
C GLY A 58 6.94 -5.25 4.10
N ALA A 59 7.64 -6.31 4.53
CA ALA A 59 8.73 -6.26 5.50
C ALA A 59 10.00 -6.91 4.95
N ILE A 60 11.17 -6.42 5.36
CA ILE A 60 12.45 -7.06 5.06
C ILE A 60 12.62 -8.25 6.01
N MET A 61 12.75 -9.45 5.44
CA MET A 61 12.95 -10.70 6.16
C MET A 61 14.39 -11.19 5.94
N GLY A 62 15.09 -11.44 7.04
CA GLY A 62 16.40 -12.07 7.04
C GLY A 62 16.32 -13.48 7.63
N SER A 63 16.94 -14.45 6.96
CA SER A 63 17.17 -15.79 7.51
C SER A 63 18.65 -16.15 7.42
N GLY A 64 19.22 -16.75 8.47
CA GLY A 64 20.63 -17.13 8.58
C GLY A 64 20.82 -18.31 9.50
#